data_AF-A0AAU0HFJ5-F1
#
_entry.id   AF-A0AAU0HFJ5-F1
#
_cell.length_a   1.000
_cell.length_b   1.000
_cell.length_c   1.000
_cell.angle_alpha   90.00
_cell.angle_beta   90.00
_cell.angle_gamma   90.00
#
_symmetry.space_group_name_H-M   'P 1'
#
loop_
_entity.id
_entity.type
_entity.pdbx_description
1 polymer ?
#
loop_
_entity_poly.entity_id
_entity_poly.type
_entity_poly.pdbx_seq_one_letter_code
_entity_poly.pdbx_strand_id
1 'polypeptide(L)'
;MHALWSVLLLFASIEAHAAPSWVTEAQDTHAAILMPAYRAAFPTIAPDDPVFEVTLDDSVAGQMNIAATTDVNVIRVRLTGEGWSGLTAQGDALLKQNTAHELAHVWQLARLDAVWEPRWLHEGFAELVAVDILVRSGLWSVADRDRWRDRTDGRCENAMKTGALAGRFAVGDEAAAYACGYVVLDVVAVRLGMTGAELFLAYADAVEHPEKMMQLADAVRIDTLSGLNRFVFEDLSRANGKWVIDALRAGRL
;
A
#
# COMPACT_ATOMS: atom_id res chain seq x y z
N MET A 1 -0.20 1.29 54.83
CA MET A 1 0.91 1.76 53.97
C MET A 1 0.58 1.41 52.52
N HIS A 2 -0.13 2.30 51.81
CA HIS A 2 -0.32 2.19 50.35
C HIS A 2 -0.16 3.59 49.77
N ALA A 3 0.97 3.82 49.09
CA ALA A 3 1.26 5.06 48.40
C ALA A 3 0.67 5.00 46.99
N LEU A 4 -0.33 5.85 46.74
CA LEU A 4 -0.88 6.14 45.42
C LEU A 4 0.12 7.03 44.67
N TRP A 5 0.71 6.51 43.59
CA TRP A 5 1.49 7.29 42.64
C TRP A 5 0.53 7.88 41.60
N SER A 6 0.21 9.16 41.75
CA SER A 6 -0.46 9.94 40.70
C SER A 6 0.57 10.30 39.63
N VAL A 7 0.49 9.66 38.46
CA VAL A 7 1.22 10.08 37.27
C VAL A 7 0.46 11.26 36.67
N LEU A 8 0.95 12.47 36.88
CA LEU A 8 0.54 13.64 36.09
C LEU A 8 1.10 13.45 34.67
N LEU A 9 0.23 13.12 33.72
CA LEU A 9 0.52 13.27 32.30
C LEU A 9 0.49 14.78 31.99
N LEU A 10 1.66 15.41 31.92
CA LEU A 10 1.80 16.71 31.26
C LEU A 10 1.57 16.50 29.77
N PHE A 11 0.36 16.79 29.31
CA PHE A 11 0.12 17.05 27.89
C PHE A 11 0.72 18.41 27.58
N ALA A 12 1.93 18.41 27.01
CA ALA A 12 2.42 19.59 26.32
C ALA A 12 1.43 19.88 25.18
N SER A 13 0.82 21.06 25.19
CA SER A 13 -0.01 21.54 24.10
C SER A 13 0.86 21.59 22.84
N ILE A 14 0.61 20.66 21.91
CA ILE A 14 1.21 20.74 20.58
C ILE A 14 0.56 21.93 19.91
N GLU A 15 1.31 23.01 19.67
CA GLU A 15 0.84 24.10 18.83
C GLU A 15 0.60 23.53 17.43
N ALA A 16 -0.65 23.57 16.98
CA ALA A 16 -1.02 23.11 15.66
C ALA A 16 -0.44 24.09 14.62
N HIS A 17 0.73 23.78 14.10
CA HIS A 17 1.27 24.48 12.93
C HIS A 17 0.41 24.12 11.71
N ALA A 18 -0.11 25.13 11.03
CA ALA A 18 -0.77 24.92 9.74
C ALA A 18 0.24 24.34 8.74
N ALA A 19 -0.17 23.32 7.99
CA ALA A 19 0.65 22.77 6.91
C ALA A 19 1.06 23.89 5.92
N PRO A 20 2.31 23.91 5.43
CA PRO A 20 2.68 24.79 4.33
C PRO A 20 1.72 24.61 3.16
N SER A 21 1.33 25.70 2.50
CA SER A 21 0.28 25.66 1.46
C SER A 21 0.61 24.70 0.32
N TRP A 22 1.90 24.50 0.02
CA TRP A 22 2.34 23.58 -1.01
C TRP A 22 1.93 22.13 -0.74
N VAL A 23 1.86 21.70 0.53
CA VAL A 23 1.46 20.32 0.89
C VAL A 23 -0.01 20.11 0.53
N THR A 24 -0.87 21.02 0.97
CA THR A 24 -2.31 20.97 0.68
C THR A 24 -2.60 21.14 -0.81
N GLU A 25 -1.93 22.09 -1.47
CA GLU A 25 -2.08 22.33 -2.91
C GLU A 25 -1.62 21.12 -3.75
N ALA A 26 -0.51 20.47 -3.38
CA ALA A 26 -0.02 19.28 -4.06
C ALA A 26 -0.98 18.11 -3.90
N GLN A 27 -1.47 17.88 -2.68
CA GLN A 27 -2.41 16.80 -2.40
C GLN A 27 -3.75 16.99 -3.11
N ASP A 28 -4.31 18.20 -3.08
CA ASP A 28 -5.53 18.55 -3.82
C ASP A 28 -5.34 18.36 -5.33
N THR A 29 -4.19 18.78 -5.86
CA THR A 29 -3.84 18.61 -7.28
C THR A 29 -3.74 17.13 -7.65
N HIS A 30 -3.06 16.32 -6.84
CA HIS A 30 -2.97 14.88 -7.07
C HIS A 30 -4.33 14.20 -6.98
N ALA A 31 -5.12 14.50 -5.95
CA ALA A 31 -6.46 13.93 -5.77
C ALA A 31 -7.38 14.30 -6.95
N ALA A 32 -7.37 15.55 -7.41
CA ALA A 32 -8.16 16.00 -8.56
C ALA A 32 -7.84 15.22 -9.85
N ILE A 33 -6.60 14.77 -10.02
CA ILE A 33 -6.15 13.95 -11.16
C ILE A 33 -6.46 12.46 -10.95
N LEU A 34 -6.24 11.95 -9.74
CA LEU A 34 -6.38 10.53 -9.40
C LEU A 34 -7.84 10.09 -9.29
N MET A 35 -8.72 10.91 -8.71
CA MET A 35 -10.13 10.56 -8.45
C MET A 35 -10.89 10.16 -9.71
N PRO A 36 -10.82 10.89 -10.85
CA PRO A 36 -11.43 10.44 -12.09
C PRO A 36 -10.89 9.11 -12.59
N ALA A 37 -9.58 8.84 -12.44
CA ALA A 37 -8.96 7.58 -12.85
C ALA A 37 -9.44 6.41 -11.98
N TYR A 38 -9.56 6.61 -10.66
CA TYR A 38 -10.17 5.64 -9.75
C TYR A 38 -11.63 5.33 -10.12
N ARG A 39 -12.46 6.36 -10.33
CA ARG A 39 -13.85 6.19 -10.76
C ARG A 39 -13.97 5.42 -12.07
N ALA A 40 -13.05 5.65 -13.01
CA ALA A 40 -13.01 4.91 -14.27
C ALA A 40 -12.58 3.44 -14.10
N ALA A 41 -11.66 3.15 -13.18
CA ALA A 41 -11.20 1.80 -12.88
C ALA A 41 -12.22 0.98 -12.07
N PHE A 42 -13.08 1.65 -11.30
CA PHE A 42 -14.10 1.04 -10.45
C PHE A 42 -15.50 1.59 -10.74
N PRO A 43 -16.06 1.35 -11.94
CA PRO A 43 -17.31 1.98 -12.38
C PRO A 43 -18.54 1.59 -11.54
N THR A 44 -18.45 0.52 -10.75
CA THR A 44 -19.52 0.02 -9.88
C THR A 44 -19.37 0.45 -8.42
N ILE A 45 -18.28 1.15 -8.06
CA ILE A 45 -18.01 1.62 -6.70
C ILE A 45 -17.89 3.14 -6.74
N ALA A 46 -18.75 3.82 -5.99
CA ALA A 46 -18.80 5.29 -5.95
C ALA A 46 -18.74 5.77 -4.48
N PRO A 47 -17.54 5.78 -3.86
CA PRO A 47 -17.38 6.40 -2.56
C PRO A 47 -17.57 7.92 -2.67
N ASP A 48 -17.84 8.57 -1.54
CA ASP A 48 -17.78 10.03 -1.47
C ASP A 48 -16.31 10.49 -1.62
N ASP A 49 -16.12 11.75 -2.01
CA ASP A 49 -14.78 12.32 -2.06
C ASP A 49 -14.23 12.47 -0.63
N PRO A 50 -13.03 11.93 -0.34
CA PRO A 50 -12.49 11.95 1.01
C PRO A 50 -12.00 13.35 1.39
N VAL A 51 -12.10 13.68 2.68
CA VAL A 51 -11.46 14.85 3.26
C VAL A 51 -10.05 14.46 3.70
N PHE A 52 -9.06 15.28 3.36
CA PHE A 52 -7.71 15.08 3.85
C PHE A 52 -7.42 15.93 5.10
N GLU A 53 -6.93 15.28 6.15
CA GLU A 53 -6.49 15.93 7.38
C GLU A 53 -4.96 15.79 7.51
N VAL A 54 -4.22 16.90 7.42
CA VAL A 54 -2.75 16.88 7.49
C VAL A 54 -2.27 17.32 8.86
N THR A 55 -1.40 16.51 9.47
CA THR A 55 -0.70 16.81 10.72
C THR A 55 0.81 16.86 10.47
N LEU A 56 1.48 17.78 11.16
CA LEU A 56 2.92 18.00 11.03
C LEU A 56 3.63 17.66 12.34
N ASP A 57 4.83 17.11 12.22
CA ASP A 57 5.71 16.79 13.35
C ASP A 57 7.17 17.09 12.97
N ASP A 58 7.69 18.21 13.45
CA ASP A 58 9.09 18.63 13.30
C ASP A 58 10.01 18.15 14.42
N SER A 59 9.53 17.29 15.33
CA SER A 59 10.36 16.78 16.42
C SER A 59 11.50 15.87 15.94
N VAL A 60 11.45 15.45 14.67
CA VAL A 60 12.46 14.63 14.01
C VAL A 60 13.16 15.46 12.95
N ALA A 61 14.47 15.69 13.11
CA ALA A 61 15.27 16.34 12.09
C ALA A 61 15.45 15.42 10.86
N GLY A 62 15.53 16.02 9.66
CA GLY A 62 15.91 15.31 8.43
C GLY A 62 14.83 15.26 7.36
N GLN A 63 14.87 14.20 6.55
CA GLN A 63 14.00 14.05 5.38
C GLN A 63 12.54 13.90 5.79
N MET A 64 11.64 14.36 4.91
CA MET A 64 10.21 14.15 5.07
C MET A 64 9.89 12.66 5.04
N ASN A 65 9.16 12.17 6.04
CA ASN A 65 8.49 10.88 6.01
C ASN A 65 6.99 11.10 6.11
N ILE A 66 6.23 10.15 5.55
CA ILE A 66 4.79 10.18 5.50
C ILE A 66 4.23 8.90 6.09
N ALA A 67 3.25 9.04 6.96
CA ALA A 67 2.38 7.97 7.41
C ALA A 67 0.95 8.44 7.21
N ALA A 68 0.06 7.55 6.80
CA ALA A 68 -1.34 7.91 6.66
C ALA A 68 -2.25 6.76 7.09
N THR A 69 -3.48 7.12 7.38
CA THR A 69 -4.56 6.19 7.71
C THR A 69 -5.81 6.64 6.97
N THR A 70 -6.51 5.68 6.38
CA THR A 70 -7.77 5.93 5.70
C THR A 70 -8.93 5.35 6.50
N ASP A 71 -9.93 6.20 6.77
CA ASP A 71 -11.24 5.85 7.31
C ASP A 71 -12.33 6.15 6.27
N VAL A 72 -13.59 5.87 6.60
CA VAL A 72 -14.75 6.26 5.78
C VAL A 72 -14.72 7.78 5.54
N ASN A 73 -14.49 8.17 4.29
CA ASN A 73 -14.47 9.54 3.79
C ASN A 73 -13.39 10.46 4.41
N VAL A 74 -12.39 9.94 5.12
CA VAL A 74 -11.31 10.74 5.71
C VAL A 74 -9.96 10.06 5.52
N ILE A 75 -8.99 10.80 4.98
CA ILE A 75 -7.58 10.40 4.89
C ILE A 75 -6.78 11.28 5.83
N ARG A 76 -6.17 10.69 6.86
CA ARG A 76 -5.31 11.43 7.79
C ARG A 76 -3.86 11.21 7.41
N VAL A 77 -3.17 12.28 7.08
CA VAL A 77 -1.76 12.28 6.68
C VAL A 77 -0.94 12.90 7.80
N ARG A 78 0.10 12.20 8.24
CA ARG A 78 1.11 12.71 9.17
C ARG A 78 2.44 12.85 8.44
N LEU A 79 2.92 14.08 8.37
CA LEU A 79 4.24 14.41 7.87
C LEU A 79 5.20 14.57 9.05
N THR A 80 6.30 13.84 9.03
CA THR A 80 7.39 13.94 10.02
C THR A 80 8.67 14.38 9.31
N GLY A 81 9.63 14.93 10.04
CA GLY A 81 10.87 15.45 9.43
C GLY A 81 10.86 16.98 9.31
N GLU A 82 11.91 17.56 8.74
CA GLU A 82 11.94 18.98 8.37
C GLU A 82 11.71 19.19 6.87
N GLY A 83 11.80 18.11 6.08
CA GLY A 83 11.68 18.14 4.63
C GLY A 83 10.31 18.55 4.08
N TRP A 84 9.28 18.66 4.93
CA TRP A 84 7.97 19.18 4.53
C TRP A 84 7.90 20.72 4.54
N SER A 85 8.89 21.42 5.11
CA SER A 85 8.89 22.88 5.21
C SER A 85 8.96 23.60 3.86
N GLY A 86 9.39 22.91 2.80
CA GLY A 86 9.43 23.45 1.44
C GLY A 86 9.19 22.37 0.38
N LEU A 87 8.66 22.80 -0.78
CA LEU A 87 8.43 21.92 -1.91
C LEU A 87 9.76 21.39 -2.47
N THR A 88 9.88 20.06 -2.49
CA THR A 88 10.99 19.35 -3.12
C THR A 88 10.46 18.28 -4.07
N ALA A 89 11.24 17.88 -5.08
CA ALA A 89 10.84 16.81 -5.99
C ALA A 89 10.62 15.46 -5.26
N GLN A 90 11.42 15.19 -4.22
CA GLN A 90 11.24 14.00 -3.39
C GLN A 90 9.96 14.08 -2.56
N GLY A 91 9.67 15.24 -1.96
CA GLY A 91 8.45 15.45 -1.17
C GLY A 91 7.18 15.33 -2.02
N ASP A 92 7.17 15.94 -3.21
CA ASP A 92 6.08 15.80 -4.18
C ASP A 92 5.87 14.34 -4.59
N ALA A 93 6.95 13.61 -4.91
CA ALA A 93 6.86 12.20 -5.29
C ALA A 93 6.31 11.32 -4.16
N LEU A 94 6.67 11.59 -2.89
CA LEU A 94 6.14 10.90 -1.72
C LEU A 94 4.65 11.17 -1.50
N LEU A 95 4.23 12.44 -1.53
CA LEU A 95 2.82 12.81 -1.39
C LEU A 95 1.96 12.19 -2.50
N LYS A 96 2.45 12.22 -3.74
CA LYS A 96 1.77 11.64 -4.90
C LYS A 96 1.54 10.15 -4.78
N GLN A 97 2.57 9.40 -4.38
CA GLN A 97 2.43 7.95 -4.16
C GLN A 97 1.51 7.65 -2.99
N ASN A 98 1.66 8.37 -1.86
CA ASN A 98 0.80 8.14 -0.70
C ASN A 98 -0.65 8.51 -1.00
N THR A 99 -0.91 9.64 -1.67
CA THR A 99 -2.29 10.01 -2.07
C THR A 99 -2.93 8.93 -2.93
N ALA A 100 -2.20 8.38 -3.91
CA ALA A 100 -2.72 7.27 -4.70
C ALA A 100 -3.00 6.03 -3.84
N HIS A 101 -2.11 5.69 -2.89
CA HIS A 101 -2.27 4.57 -1.96
C HIS A 101 -3.50 4.72 -1.06
N GLU A 102 -3.64 5.86 -0.37
CA GLU A 102 -4.78 6.12 0.51
C GLU A 102 -6.11 6.18 -0.26
N LEU A 103 -6.11 6.73 -1.48
CA LEU A 103 -7.28 6.64 -2.34
C LEU A 103 -7.63 5.18 -2.70
N ALA A 104 -6.66 4.27 -2.86
CA ALA A 104 -6.98 2.86 -3.06
C ALA A 104 -7.73 2.29 -1.84
N HIS A 105 -7.33 2.63 -0.62
CA HIS A 105 -8.05 2.24 0.59
C HIS A 105 -9.48 2.77 0.64
N VAL A 106 -9.75 3.99 0.16
CA VAL A 106 -11.13 4.52 0.09
C VAL A 106 -12.01 3.60 -0.77
N TRP A 107 -11.52 3.13 -1.92
CA TRP A 107 -12.26 2.19 -2.76
C TRP A 107 -12.34 0.79 -2.16
N GLN A 108 -11.30 0.34 -1.46
CA GLN A 108 -11.35 -0.94 -0.73
C GLN A 108 -12.42 -0.91 0.34
N LEU A 109 -12.42 0.09 1.21
CA LEU A 109 -13.41 0.26 2.30
C LEU A 109 -14.84 0.39 1.75
N ALA A 110 -15.02 1.01 0.59
CA ALA A 110 -16.32 1.10 -0.05
C ALA A 110 -16.82 -0.23 -0.65
N ARG A 111 -15.91 -1.19 -0.92
CA ARG A 111 -16.24 -2.47 -1.55
C ARG A 111 -16.26 -3.64 -0.57
N LEU A 112 -15.32 -3.69 0.35
CA LEU A 112 -15.12 -4.74 1.35
C LEU A 112 -14.83 -4.10 2.71
N ASP A 113 -15.40 -4.68 3.76
CA ASP A 113 -14.98 -4.33 5.12
C ASP A 113 -13.58 -4.90 5.38
N ALA A 114 -12.57 -4.03 5.42
CA ALA A 114 -11.16 -4.38 5.56
C ALA A 114 -10.81 -5.03 6.91
N VAL A 115 -11.70 -4.99 7.91
CA VAL A 115 -11.43 -5.45 9.28
C VAL A 115 -10.99 -6.92 9.36
N TRP A 116 -11.40 -7.75 8.41
CA TRP A 116 -11.08 -9.18 8.40
C TRP A 116 -10.03 -9.58 7.36
N GLU A 117 -9.57 -8.64 6.54
CA GLU A 117 -8.59 -8.92 5.51
C GLU A 117 -7.18 -9.06 6.13
N PRO A 118 -6.42 -10.12 5.78
CA PRO A 118 -5.01 -10.19 6.14
C PRO A 118 -4.28 -8.94 5.67
N ARG A 119 -3.53 -8.27 6.57
CA ARG A 119 -2.87 -6.99 6.28
C ARG A 119 -2.06 -6.99 4.97
N TRP A 120 -1.37 -8.08 4.64
CA TRP A 120 -0.60 -8.15 3.39
C TRP A 120 -1.45 -8.11 2.12
N LEU A 121 -2.69 -8.59 2.15
CA LEU A 121 -3.65 -8.44 1.06
C LEU A 121 -4.15 -7.00 0.99
N HIS A 122 -4.54 -6.45 2.15
CA HIS A 122 -5.03 -5.08 2.25
C HIS A 122 -4.04 -4.05 1.68
N GLU A 123 -2.84 -4.01 2.24
CA GLU A 123 -1.77 -3.08 1.84
C GLU A 123 -1.23 -3.42 0.44
N GLY A 124 -1.14 -4.72 0.11
CA GLY A 124 -0.64 -5.17 -1.18
C GLY A 124 -1.56 -4.77 -2.34
N PHE A 125 -2.88 -4.88 -2.15
CA PHE A 125 -3.86 -4.43 -3.15
C PHE A 125 -3.86 -2.91 -3.26
N ALA A 126 -3.81 -2.20 -2.14
CA ALA A 126 -3.74 -0.74 -2.16
C ALA A 126 -2.53 -0.26 -2.97
N GLU A 127 -1.37 -0.87 -2.75
CA GLU A 127 -0.15 -0.58 -3.51
C GLU A 127 -0.26 -0.95 -4.99
N LEU A 128 -0.80 -2.14 -5.31
CA LEU A 128 -0.95 -2.59 -6.69
C LEU A 128 -1.89 -1.68 -7.48
N VAL A 129 -3.02 -1.32 -6.89
CA VAL A 129 -4.01 -0.41 -7.50
C VAL A 129 -3.42 0.98 -7.65
N ALA A 130 -2.78 1.53 -6.61
CA ALA A 130 -2.19 2.86 -6.65
C ALA A 130 -1.18 3.02 -7.79
N VAL A 131 -0.29 2.03 -7.96
CA VAL A 131 0.71 2.03 -9.04
C VAL A 131 0.06 2.01 -10.44
N ASP A 132 -0.99 1.21 -10.64
CA ASP A 132 -1.73 1.16 -11.91
C ASP A 132 -2.42 2.50 -12.21
N ILE A 133 -3.09 3.09 -11.20
CA ILE A 133 -3.80 4.37 -11.34
C ILE A 133 -2.83 5.53 -11.57
N LEU A 134 -1.67 5.55 -10.92
CA LEU A 134 -0.63 6.56 -11.16
C LEU A 134 -0.18 6.57 -12.63
N VAL A 135 -0.02 5.39 -13.24
CA VAL A 135 0.33 5.29 -14.67
C VAL A 135 -0.85 5.71 -15.56
N ARG A 136 -2.06 5.23 -15.28
CA ARG A 136 -3.27 5.54 -16.07
C ARG A 136 -3.64 7.02 -16.07
N SER A 137 -3.43 7.69 -14.94
CA SER A 137 -3.67 9.13 -14.81
C SER A 137 -2.59 10.00 -15.45
N GLY A 138 -1.48 9.39 -15.91
CA GLY A 138 -0.34 10.10 -16.49
C GLY A 138 0.57 10.79 -15.48
N LEU A 139 0.32 10.62 -14.18
CA LEU A 139 1.19 11.13 -13.12
C LEU A 139 2.53 10.40 -13.08
N TRP A 140 2.53 9.10 -13.43
CA TRP A 140 3.72 8.28 -13.61
C TRP A 140 3.85 7.80 -15.05
N SER A 141 5.09 7.76 -15.53
CA SER A 141 5.43 7.02 -16.74
C SER A 141 5.54 5.51 -16.45
N VAL A 142 5.61 4.69 -17.50
CA VAL A 142 5.95 3.27 -17.37
C VAL A 142 7.32 3.09 -16.68
N ALA A 143 8.28 3.98 -16.95
CA ALA A 143 9.59 3.94 -16.31
C ALA A 143 9.54 4.28 -14.81
N ASP A 144 8.58 5.11 -14.37
CA ASP A 144 8.37 5.37 -12.94
C ASP A 144 7.84 4.14 -12.22
N ARG A 145 6.87 3.45 -12.83
CA ARG A 145 6.37 2.15 -12.33
C ARG A 145 7.50 1.14 -12.23
N ASP A 146 8.33 1.01 -13.25
CA ASP A 146 9.41 0.02 -13.24
C ASP A 146 10.44 0.34 -12.14
N ARG A 147 10.79 1.62 -11.95
CA ARG A 147 11.61 2.07 -10.81
C ARG A 147 10.96 1.79 -9.45
N TRP A 148 9.64 1.96 -9.34
CA TRP A 148 8.91 1.63 -8.12
C TRP A 148 8.97 0.13 -7.82
N ARG A 149 8.71 -0.69 -8.85
CA ARG A 149 8.79 -2.15 -8.78
C ARG A 149 10.16 -2.61 -8.31
N ASP A 150 11.25 -2.10 -8.89
CA ASP A 150 12.62 -2.46 -8.47
C ASP A 150 12.88 -2.12 -6.98
N ARG A 151 12.42 -0.95 -6.51
CA ARG A 151 12.53 -0.58 -5.09
C ARG A 151 11.70 -1.47 -4.19
N THR A 152 10.49 -1.82 -4.61
CA THR A 152 9.58 -2.68 -3.85
C THR A 152 10.08 -4.12 -3.80
N ASP A 153 10.63 -4.63 -4.90
CA ASP A 153 11.31 -5.92 -4.95
C ASP A 153 12.46 -5.92 -3.92
N GLY A 154 13.34 -4.91 -3.93
CA GLY A 154 14.42 -4.80 -2.94
C GLY A 154 13.97 -4.71 -1.47
N ARG A 155 12.81 -4.08 -1.20
CA ARG A 155 12.20 -4.08 0.15
C ARG A 155 11.71 -5.48 0.54
N CYS A 156 11.05 -6.17 -0.38
CA CYS A 156 10.60 -7.54 -0.13
C CYS A 156 11.78 -8.50 0.08
N GLU A 157 12.86 -8.36 -0.70
CA GLU A 157 14.11 -9.10 -0.48
C GLU A 157 14.64 -8.94 0.95
N ASN A 158 14.59 -7.72 1.48
CA ASN A 158 15.05 -7.46 2.85
C ASN A 158 14.11 -8.09 3.89
N ALA A 159 12.81 -8.08 3.67
CA ALA A 159 11.84 -8.71 4.58
C ALA A 159 12.06 -10.24 4.67
N MET A 160 12.31 -10.91 3.53
CA MET A 160 12.56 -12.35 3.46
C MET A 160 13.79 -12.81 4.26
N LYS A 161 14.79 -11.94 4.48
CA LYS A 161 16.01 -12.28 5.24
C LYS A 161 15.75 -12.67 6.70
N THR A 162 14.55 -12.41 7.21
CA THR A 162 14.18 -12.65 8.61
C THR A 162 13.32 -13.90 8.82
N GLY A 163 13.04 -14.68 7.76
CA GLY A 163 12.32 -15.94 7.81
C GLY A 163 11.22 -16.05 6.74
N ALA A 164 10.35 -17.05 6.88
CA ALA A 164 9.21 -17.24 5.99
C ALA A 164 8.20 -16.08 6.06
N LEU A 165 7.67 -15.65 4.91
CA LEU A 165 6.76 -14.51 4.81
C LEU A 165 5.43 -14.75 5.54
N ALA A 166 4.91 -15.98 5.55
CA ALA A 166 3.69 -16.33 6.29
C ALA A 166 3.79 -15.95 7.78
N GLY A 167 4.95 -16.20 8.40
CA GLY A 167 5.19 -15.80 9.79
C GLY A 167 5.26 -14.27 9.96
N ARG A 168 5.85 -13.56 9.00
CA ARG A 168 5.93 -12.08 8.98
C ARG A 168 4.55 -11.45 8.83
N PHE A 169 3.74 -11.98 7.93
CA PHE A 169 2.35 -11.55 7.72
C PHE A 169 1.50 -11.78 8.97
N ALA A 170 1.66 -12.94 9.64
CA ALA A 170 0.90 -13.26 10.85
C ALA A 170 1.18 -12.30 12.02
N VAL A 171 2.40 -11.74 12.11
CA VAL A 171 2.76 -10.73 13.14
C VAL A 171 2.56 -9.29 12.67
N GLY A 172 1.99 -9.08 11.48
CA GLY A 172 1.70 -7.75 10.95
C GLY A 172 2.93 -6.92 10.58
N ASP A 173 4.03 -7.56 10.15
CA ASP A 173 5.21 -6.84 9.66
C ASP A 173 4.86 -5.97 8.47
N GLU A 174 4.89 -4.66 8.68
CA GLU A 174 4.53 -3.65 7.70
C GLU A 174 5.39 -3.71 6.44
N ALA A 175 6.72 -3.84 6.59
CA ALA A 175 7.61 -3.88 5.44
C ALA A 175 7.30 -5.07 4.53
N ALA A 176 7.02 -6.24 5.12
CA ALA A 176 6.58 -7.42 4.37
C ALA A 176 5.19 -7.23 3.76
N ALA A 177 4.21 -6.74 4.53
CA ALA A 177 2.82 -6.60 4.10
C ALA A 177 2.71 -5.73 2.83
N TYR A 178 3.37 -4.56 2.83
CA TYR A 178 3.37 -3.67 1.67
C TYR A 178 4.18 -4.25 0.51
N ALA A 179 5.47 -4.56 0.76
CA ALA A 179 6.38 -4.87 -0.34
C ALA A 179 6.15 -6.26 -0.92
N CYS A 180 6.07 -7.28 -0.06
CA CYS A 180 5.85 -8.65 -0.53
C CYS A 180 4.39 -8.92 -0.90
N GLY A 181 3.42 -8.24 -0.26
CA GLY A 181 2.03 -8.26 -0.69
C GLY A 181 1.86 -7.74 -2.12
N TYR A 182 2.47 -6.59 -2.44
CA TYR A 182 2.53 -6.08 -3.82
C TYR A 182 3.15 -7.10 -4.80
N VAL A 183 4.30 -7.70 -4.45
CA VAL A 183 4.97 -8.68 -5.34
C VAL A 183 4.06 -9.88 -5.65
N VAL A 184 3.40 -10.44 -4.63
CA VAL A 184 2.47 -11.56 -4.80
C VAL A 184 1.32 -11.18 -5.73
N LEU A 185 0.67 -10.06 -5.46
CA LEU A 185 -0.52 -9.64 -6.19
C LEU A 185 -0.20 -9.17 -7.62
N ASP A 186 0.94 -8.51 -7.83
CA ASP A 186 1.42 -8.16 -9.18
C ASP A 186 1.70 -9.41 -10.02
N VAL A 187 2.29 -10.46 -9.43
CA VAL A 187 2.49 -11.75 -10.12
C VAL A 187 1.14 -12.36 -10.51
N VAL A 188 0.15 -12.37 -9.61
CA VAL A 188 -1.20 -12.89 -9.91
C VAL A 188 -1.86 -12.07 -11.01
N ALA A 189 -1.84 -10.74 -10.92
CA ALA A 189 -2.43 -9.83 -11.90
C ALA A 189 -1.85 -10.06 -13.31
N VAL A 190 -0.52 -10.11 -13.42
CA VAL A 190 0.18 -10.38 -14.70
C VAL A 190 -0.20 -11.75 -15.27
N ARG A 191 -0.32 -12.77 -14.43
CA ARG A 191 -0.65 -14.15 -14.87
C ARG A 191 -2.07 -14.28 -15.39
N LEU A 192 -2.99 -13.52 -14.80
CA LEU A 192 -4.38 -13.45 -15.22
C LEU A 192 -4.63 -12.45 -16.35
N GLY A 193 -3.63 -11.63 -16.71
CA GLY A 193 -3.79 -10.55 -17.67
C GLY A 193 -4.73 -9.45 -17.15
N MET A 194 -4.79 -9.28 -15.83
CA MET A 194 -5.63 -8.31 -15.14
C MET A 194 -4.81 -7.10 -14.70
N THR A 195 -5.50 -5.98 -14.57
CA THR A 195 -5.03 -4.77 -13.90
C THR A 195 -5.14 -4.93 -12.38
N GLY A 196 -4.53 -4.03 -11.61
CA GLY A 196 -4.66 -4.05 -10.16
C GLY A 196 -6.12 -3.92 -9.69
N ALA A 197 -6.87 -3.02 -10.33
CA ALA A 197 -8.28 -2.79 -10.04
C ALA A 197 -9.16 -4.01 -10.39
N GLU A 198 -8.94 -4.62 -11.56
CA GLU A 198 -9.67 -5.83 -11.98
C GLU A 198 -9.41 -7.00 -11.04
N LEU A 199 -8.15 -7.22 -10.63
CA LEU A 199 -7.81 -8.28 -9.68
C LEU A 199 -8.46 -8.02 -8.32
N PHE A 200 -8.44 -6.78 -7.82
CA PHE A 200 -9.10 -6.43 -6.57
C PHE A 200 -10.61 -6.70 -6.63
N LEU A 201 -11.29 -6.30 -7.71
CA LEU A 201 -12.72 -6.55 -7.89
C LEU A 201 -13.04 -8.06 -7.93
N ALA A 202 -12.23 -8.85 -8.64
CA ALA A 202 -12.38 -10.30 -8.71
C ALA A 202 -12.18 -10.95 -7.33
N TYR A 203 -11.18 -10.49 -6.58
CA TYR A 203 -10.95 -10.93 -5.21
C TYR A 203 -12.10 -10.55 -4.27
N ALA A 204 -12.58 -9.31 -4.33
CA ALA A 204 -13.69 -8.83 -3.52
C ALA A 204 -14.97 -9.64 -3.75
N ASP A 205 -15.27 -9.92 -5.01
CA ASP A 205 -16.36 -10.79 -5.40
C ASP A 205 -16.17 -12.23 -4.87
N ALA A 206 -14.94 -12.75 -4.90
CA ALA A 206 -14.60 -14.07 -4.36
C ALA A 206 -14.67 -14.19 -2.83
N VAL A 207 -14.44 -13.09 -2.10
CA VAL A 207 -14.61 -13.06 -0.64
C VAL A 207 -16.09 -13.22 -0.25
N GLU A 208 -16.99 -12.62 -1.02
CA GLU A 208 -18.44 -12.75 -0.81
C GLU A 208 -19.01 -14.07 -1.34
N HIS A 209 -18.33 -14.67 -2.32
CA HIS A 209 -18.75 -15.86 -3.06
C HIS A 209 -17.63 -16.92 -3.09
N PRO A 210 -17.55 -17.82 -2.07
CA PRO A 210 -16.44 -18.77 -1.93
C PRO A 210 -16.18 -19.66 -3.15
N GLU A 211 -17.21 -19.98 -3.93
CA GLU A 211 -17.07 -20.73 -5.19
C GLU A 211 -16.25 -19.98 -6.24
N LYS A 212 -16.23 -18.66 -6.21
CA LYS A 212 -15.42 -17.82 -7.11
C LYS A 212 -13.97 -17.74 -6.65
N MET A 213 -13.69 -17.93 -5.35
CA MET A 213 -12.30 -18.04 -4.87
C MET A 213 -11.60 -19.24 -5.49
N MET A 214 -12.30 -20.38 -5.61
CA MET A 214 -11.79 -21.54 -6.34
C MET A 214 -11.59 -21.24 -7.82
N GLN A 215 -12.52 -20.54 -8.47
CA GLN A 215 -12.37 -20.17 -9.88
C GLN A 215 -11.18 -19.25 -10.12
N LEU A 216 -10.98 -18.27 -9.22
CA LEU A 216 -9.82 -17.38 -9.26
C LEU A 216 -8.52 -18.17 -9.06
N ALA A 217 -8.51 -19.10 -8.11
CA ALA A 217 -7.36 -19.99 -7.90
C ALA A 217 -7.11 -20.90 -9.11
N ASP A 218 -8.13 -21.51 -9.71
CA ASP A 218 -8.02 -22.38 -10.88
C ASP A 218 -7.53 -21.62 -12.13
N ALA A 219 -7.91 -20.35 -12.25
CA ALA A 219 -7.42 -19.46 -13.31
C ALA A 219 -5.92 -19.15 -13.14
N VAL A 220 -5.44 -19.11 -11.89
CA VAL A 220 -4.00 -19.05 -11.59
C VAL A 220 -3.42 -20.45 -11.79
N ARG A 221 -2.78 -20.69 -12.93
CA ARG A 221 -2.15 -21.98 -13.27
C ARG A 221 -1.42 -22.62 -12.07
N ILE A 222 -1.52 -23.95 -11.96
CA ILE A 222 -0.98 -24.73 -10.82
C ILE A 222 0.51 -24.49 -10.53
N ASP A 223 1.31 -24.24 -11.57
CA ASP A 223 2.74 -23.90 -11.45
C ASP A 223 2.95 -22.56 -10.72
N THR A 224 2.08 -21.59 -11.00
CA THR A 224 2.07 -20.27 -10.36
C THR A 224 1.66 -20.39 -8.89
N LEU A 225 0.60 -21.16 -8.59
CA LEU A 225 0.18 -21.40 -7.20
C LEU A 225 1.26 -22.12 -6.39
N SER A 226 1.93 -23.11 -6.98
CA SER A 226 3.06 -23.79 -6.34
C SER A 226 4.19 -22.81 -6.02
N GLY A 227 4.59 -21.97 -6.98
CA GLY A 227 5.63 -20.96 -6.77
C GLY A 227 5.25 -19.93 -5.70
N LEU A 228 4.00 -19.47 -5.70
CA LEU A 228 3.47 -18.55 -4.67
C LEU A 228 3.46 -19.20 -3.28
N ASN A 229 3.02 -20.45 -3.17
CA ASN A 229 3.04 -21.17 -1.89
C ASN A 229 4.48 -21.30 -1.37
N ARG A 230 5.44 -21.64 -2.23
CA ARG A 230 6.84 -21.70 -1.82
C ARG A 230 7.36 -20.34 -1.38
N PHE A 231 7.06 -19.28 -2.13
CA PHE A 231 7.43 -17.92 -1.80
C PHE A 231 6.91 -17.47 -0.42
N VAL A 232 5.65 -17.79 -0.11
CA VAL A 232 5.00 -17.35 1.12
C VAL A 232 5.37 -18.21 2.32
N PHE A 233 5.40 -19.54 2.16
CA PHE A 233 5.47 -20.47 3.29
C PHE A 233 6.85 -21.11 3.52
N GLU A 234 7.74 -21.18 2.52
CA GLU A 234 9.10 -21.69 2.75
C GLU A 234 10.00 -20.62 3.39
N ASP A 235 10.95 -21.06 4.22
CA ASP A 235 12.00 -20.19 4.73
C ASP A 235 13.07 -19.97 3.66
N LEU A 236 12.92 -18.88 2.91
CA LEU A 236 13.83 -18.46 1.85
C LEU A 236 14.88 -17.44 2.35
N SER A 237 15.05 -17.27 3.67
CA SER A 237 15.96 -16.27 4.25
C SER A 237 17.43 -16.44 3.88
N ARG A 238 17.84 -17.65 3.49
CA ARG A 238 19.19 -17.97 3.03
C ARG A 238 19.36 -17.91 1.51
N ALA A 239 18.28 -17.73 0.76
CA ALA A 239 18.33 -17.64 -0.69
C ALA A 239 18.76 -16.22 -1.13
N ASN A 240 19.17 -16.10 -2.40
CA ASN A 240 19.32 -14.79 -3.02
C ASN A 240 17.91 -14.24 -3.31
N GLY A 241 17.48 -13.23 -2.53
CA GLY A 241 16.12 -12.67 -2.61
C GLY A 241 15.75 -12.20 -4.01
N LYS A 242 16.67 -11.50 -4.70
CA LYS A 242 16.46 -11.06 -6.08
C LYS A 242 16.15 -12.24 -7.01
N TRP A 243 16.95 -13.30 -6.94
CA TRP A 243 16.72 -14.50 -7.74
C TRP A 243 15.36 -15.14 -7.42
N VAL A 244 14.95 -15.19 -6.15
CA VAL A 244 13.64 -15.73 -5.74
C VAL A 244 12.50 -14.94 -6.39
N ILE A 245 12.52 -13.61 -6.31
CA ILE A 245 11.48 -12.75 -6.89
C ILE A 245 11.47 -12.85 -8.41
N ASP A 246 12.64 -12.82 -9.06
CA ASP A 246 12.77 -12.99 -10.51
C ASP A 246 12.26 -14.38 -10.97
N ALA A 247 12.54 -15.43 -10.19
CA ALA A 247 12.05 -16.78 -10.46
C ALA A 247 10.53 -16.88 -10.29
N LEU A 248 9.96 -16.25 -9.25
CA LEU A 248 8.52 -16.23 -9.02
C LEU A 248 7.79 -15.55 -10.19
N ARG A 249 8.26 -14.36 -10.58
CA ARG A 249 7.72 -13.59 -11.71
C ARG A 249 7.80 -14.38 -13.02
N ALA A 250 8.90 -15.09 -13.23
CA ALA A 250 9.08 -15.97 -14.38
C ALA A 250 8.25 -17.27 -14.32
N GLY A 251 7.65 -17.61 -13.17
CA GLY A 251 6.92 -18.87 -12.98
C GLY A 251 7.86 -20.08 -12.92
N ARG A 252 9.04 -19.88 -12.31
CA ARG A 252 10.12 -20.85 -12.18
C ARG A 252 10.57 -21.07 -10.74
N LEU A 253 9.90 -20.42 -9.77
CA LEU A 253 10.17 -20.64 -8.35
C LEU A 253 9.54 -21.95 -7.91
#